data_AF-A0A383B3P1-F1
#
_entry.id   AF-A0A383B3P1-F1
#
_cell.length_a   1.000
_cell.length_b   1.000
_cell.length_c   1.000
_cell.angle_alpha   90.00
_cell.angle_beta   90.00
_cell.angle_gamma   90.00
#
_symmetry.space_group_name_H-M   'P 1'
#
loop_
_entity.id
_entity.type
_entity.pdbx_description
1 polymer ?
#
loop_
_entity_poly.entity_id
_entity_poly.type
_entity_poly.pdbx_seq_one_letter_code
_entity_poly.pdbx_strand_id
1 'polypeptide(L)'
;MVEESVESREERAKSSTSPEELEKLAEDKDYYVRSAVAENTNTPASLLDKLADDEEEYVRSAVTRNKNTPAAVLEKEGRKKCWGKSLAEDKSVDVRSNVAENP
;
A
#
# COMPACT_ATOMS: atom_id res chain seq x y z
N MET A 1 -17.84 -16.99 -19.45
CA MET A 1 -16.65 -16.56 -18.68
C MET A 1 -17.13 -15.42 -17.82
N VAL A 2 -17.35 -15.67 -16.53
CA VAL A 2 -17.72 -14.60 -15.59
C VAL A 2 -16.45 -13.78 -15.39
N GLU A 3 -16.40 -12.59 -15.98
CA GLU A 3 -15.55 -11.55 -15.46
C GLU A 3 -16.06 -11.29 -14.05
N GLU A 4 -15.45 -11.92 -13.05
CA GLU A 4 -15.70 -11.58 -11.66
C GLU A 4 -15.53 -10.06 -11.54
N SER A 5 -16.59 -9.38 -11.11
CA SER A 5 -16.58 -7.93 -10.93
C SER A 5 -15.42 -7.54 -10.03
N VAL A 6 -14.73 -6.46 -10.37
CA VAL A 6 -13.61 -5.91 -9.59
C VAL A 6 -14.00 -5.72 -8.12
N GLU A 7 -15.26 -5.31 -7.87
CA GLU A 7 -15.83 -5.18 -6.52
C GLU A 7 -15.75 -6.47 -5.69
N SER A 8 -15.96 -7.63 -6.32
CA SER A 8 -15.90 -8.92 -5.61
C SER A 8 -14.47 -9.27 -5.20
N ARG A 9 -13.46 -8.85 -5.98
CA ARG A 9 -12.04 -9.07 -5.66
C ARG A 9 -11.53 -8.11 -4.62
N GLU A 10 -12.00 -6.86 -4.65
CA GLU A 10 -11.69 -5.85 -3.64
C GLU A 10 -12.23 -6.25 -2.26
N GLU A 11 -13.47 -6.71 -2.17
CA GLU A 11 -14.06 -7.21 -0.92
C GLU A 11 -13.31 -8.42 -0.37
N ARG A 12 -12.89 -9.35 -1.25
CA ARG A 12 -11.98 -10.45 -0.87
C ARG A 12 -10.65 -9.91 -0.37
N ALA A 13 -10.07 -8.89 -1.01
CA ALA A 13 -8.80 -8.31 -0.57
C ALA A 13 -8.91 -7.67 0.82
N LYS A 14 -10.05 -7.05 1.17
CA LYS A 14 -10.29 -6.44 2.50
C LYS A 14 -10.55 -7.47 3.59
N SER A 15 -11.29 -8.53 3.28
CA SER A 15 -11.73 -9.54 4.26
C SER A 15 -10.87 -10.79 4.32
N SER A 16 -9.97 -10.99 3.34
CA SER A 16 -9.10 -12.17 3.33
C SER A 16 -8.09 -12.10 4.47
N THR A 17 -7.94 -13.24 5.11
CA THR A 17 -6.97 -13.49 6.19
C THR A 17 -5.86 -14.44 5.74
N SER A 18 -5.94 -14.93 4.50
CA SER A 18 -5.00 -15.90 3.95
C SER A 18 -3.87 -15.17 3.19
N PRO A 19 -2.61 -15.30 3.62
CA PRO A 19 -1.48 -14.67 2.94
C PRO A 19 -1.37 -15.08 1.47
N GLU A 20 -1.65 -16.34 1.15
CA GLU A 20 -1.60 -16.84 -0.24
C GLU A 20 -2.66 -16.21 -1.14
N GLU A 21 -3.84 -15.90 -0.59
CA GLU A 21 -4.88 -15.18 -1.35
C GLU A 21 -4.51 -13.71 -1.53
N LEU A 22 -3.96 -13.08 -0.50
CA LEU A 22 -3.50 -11.70 -0.56
C LEU A 22 -2.35 -11.55 -1.57
N GLU A 23 -1.43 -12.51 -1.66
CA GLU A 23 -0.38 -12.52 -2.70
C GLU A 23 -0.96 -12.56 -4.11
N LYS A 24 -1.96 -13.41 -4.35
CA LYS A 24 -2.63 -13.46 -5.67
C LYS A 24 -3.35 -12.16 -6.01
N LEU A 25 -3.98 -11.52 -5.03
CA LEU A 25 -4.70 -10.26 -5.21
C LEU A 25 -3.74 -9.05 -5.32
N ALA A 26 -2.55 -9.14 -4.73
CA ALA A 26 -1.48 -8.15 -4.88
C ALA A 26 -0.91 -8.10 -6.30
N GLU A 27 -1.07 -9.17 -7.08
CA GLU A 27 -0.69 -9.23 -8.50
C GLU A 27 -1.89 -8.96 -9.44
N ASP A 28 -3.04 -8.54 -8.91
CA ASP A 28 -4.20 -8.22 -9.74
C ASP A 28 -3.88 -7.01 -10.64
N LYS A 29 -4.44 -7.05 -11.85
CA LYS A 29 -4.26 -5.99 -12.86
C LYS A 29 -4.89 -4.68 -12.40
N ASP A 30 -5.93 -4.76 -11.58
CA ASP A 30 -6.63 -3.61 -11.05
C ASP A 30 -5.94 -3.06 -9.79
N TYR A 31 -5.51 -1.80 -9.85
CA TYR A 31 -4.85 -1.13 -8.74
C TYR A 31 -5.78 -0.93 -7.53
N TYR A 32 -7.12 -0.90 -7.70
CA TYR A 32 -8.05 -0.84 -6.58
C TYR A 32 -7.94 -2.10 -5.73
N VAL A 33 -7.85 -3.26 -6.36
CA VAL A 33 -7.67 -4.55 -5.67
C VAL A 33 -6.31 -4.59 -4.96
N ARG A 34 -5.23 -4.17 -5.63
CA ARG A 34 -3.90 -4.09 -5.01
C ARG A 34 -3.87 -3.13 -3.82
N SER A 35 -4.55 -1.99 -3.92
CA SER A 35 -4.65 -1.02 -2.82
C SER A 35 -5.44 -1.59 -1.63
N ALA A 36 -6.51 -2.35 -1.87
CA ALA A 36 -7.26 -3.01 -0.82
C ALA A 36 -6.42 -4.08 -0.09
N VAL A 37 -5.55 -4.80 -0.80
CA VAL A 37 -4.55 -5.68 -0.17
C VAL A 37 -3.58 -4.85 0.67
N ALA A 38 -3.08 -3.73 0.15
CA ALA A 38 -2.18 -2.85 0.90
C ALA A 38 -2.83 -2.25 2.16
N GLU A 39 -4.14 -1.97 2.17
CA GLU A 39 -4.86 -1.47 3.35
C GLU A 39 -5.23 -2.57 4.35
N ASN A 40 -5.24 -3.84 3.94
CA ASN A 40 -5.63 -4.95 4.81
C ASN A 40 -4.57 -5.19 5.90
N THR A 41 -4.98 -5.16 7.16
CA THR A 41 -4.10 -5.42 8.29
C THR A 41 -3.55 -6.85 8.33
N ASN A 42 -4.18 -7.82 7.67
CA ASN A 42 -3.65 -9.18 7.59
C ASN A 42 -2.51 -9.33 6.57
N THR A 43 -2.23 -8.28 5.80
CA THR A 43 -1.17 -8.29 4.79
C THR A 43 0.20 -8.31 5.48
N PRO A 44 1.04 -9.33 5.19
CA PRO A 44 2.33 -9.45 5.82
C PRO A 44 3.28 -8.35 5.36
N ALA A 45 4.21 -7.96 6.24
CA ALA A 45 5.21 -6.92 5.97
C ALA A 45 6.04 -7.18 4.70
N SER A 46 6.33 -8.45 4.38
CA SER A 46 7.03 -8.84 3.15
C SER A 46 6.24 -8.52 1.88
N LEU A 47 4.91 -8.59 1.93
CA LEU A 47 4.03 -8.24 0.81
C LEU A 47 3.82 -6.72 0.74
N LEU A 48 3.73 -6.04 1.89
CA LEU A 48 3.71 -4.58 1.96
C LEU A 48 5.00 -3.95 1.39
N ASP A 49 6.17 -4.55 1.61
CA ASP A 49 7.43 -4.08 1.00
C ASP A 49 7.41 -4.22 -0.53
N LYS A 50 6.82 -5.30 -1.07
CA LYS A 50 6.61 -5.44 -2.52
C LYS A 50 5.65 -4.37 -3.05
N LEU A 51 4.54 -4.12 -2.36
CA LEU A 51 3.53 -3.13 -2.75
C LEU A 51 4.03 -1.67 -2.60
N ALA A 52 5.04 -1.43 -1.75
CA ALA A 52 5.75 -0.15 -1.73
C ALA A 52 6.56 0.09 -3.01
N ASP A 53 6.97 -0.97 -3.70
CA ASP A 53 7.60 -0.89 -5.03
C ASP A 53 6.59 -0.88 -6.19
N ASP A 54 5.27 -0.83 -5.91
CA ASP A 54 4.23 -0.78 -6.95
C ASP A 54 4.34 0.50 -7.80
N GLU A 55 3.98 0.40 -9.08
CA GLU A 55 3.99 1.51 -10.03
C GLU A 55 2.96 2.59 -9.68
N GLU A 56 1.84 2.21 -9.04
CA GLU A 56 0.76 3.13 -8.72
C GLU A 56 0.89 3.82 -7.36
N GLU A 57 0.79 5.15 -7.38
CA GLU A 57 0.88 5.98 -6.18
C GLU A 57 -0.23 5.67 -5.17
N TYR A 58 -1.43 5.30 -5.64
CA TYR A 58 -2.54 4.92 -4.76
C TYR A 58 -2.20 3.67 -3.94
N VAL A 59 -1.58 2.67 -4.56
CA VAL A 59 -1.17 1.42 -3.88
C VAL A 59 -0.07 1.72 -2.87
N ARG A 60 0.94 2.50 -3.25
CA ARG A 60 2.02 2.92 -2.34
C ARG A 60 1.50 3.73 -1.15
N SER A 61 0.55 4.63 -1.39
CA SER A 61 -0.08 5.43 -0.32
C SER A 61 -0.90 4.55 0.63
N ALA A 62 -1.60 3.54 0.11
CA ALA A 62 -2.32 2.55 0.93
C ALA A 62 -1.36 1.78 1.86
N VAL A 63 -0.17 1.39 1.36
CA VAL A 63 0.87 0.78 2.21
C VAL A 63 1.23 1.70 3.37
N THR A 64 1.42 3.00 3.13
CA THR A 64 1.76 3.93 4.23
C THR A 64 0.65 4.13 5.26
N ARG A 65 -0.61 3.85 4.89
CA ARG A 65 -1.78 3.96 5.79
C ARG A 65 -2.03 2.69 6.59
N ASN A 66 -1.38 1.58 6.24
CA ASN A 66 -1.54 0.32 6.95
C ASN A 66 -0.71 0.32 8.24
N LYS A 67 -1.37 -0.01 9.35
CA LYS A 67 -0.76 -0.05 10.68
C LYS A 67 0.34 -1.11 10.81
N ASN A 68 0.26 -2.18 10.02
CA ASN A 68 1.26 -3.25 9.99
C ASN A 68 2.45 -2.95 9.07
N THR A 69 2.49 -1.76 8.46
CA THR A 69 3.64 -1.33 7.66
C THR A 69 4.80 -0.99 8.59
N PRO A 70 5.94 -1.71 8.49
CA PRO A 70 7.09 -1.41 9.32
C PRO A 70 7.69 -0.06 8.94
N ALA A 71 8.23 0.65 9.93
CA ALA A 71 8.84 1.97 9.75
C ALA A 71 9.92 2.01 8.66
N ALA A 72 10.63 0.90 8.42
CA ALA A 72 11.60 0.76 7.35
C ALA A 72 10.99 0.94 5.94
N VAL A 73 9.76 0.46 5.73
CA VAL A 73 9.05 0.61 4.44
C VAL A 73 8.52 2.03 4.29
N LEU A 74 8.04 2.64 5.38
CA LEU A 74 7.64 4.07 5.39
C LEU A 74 8.82 4.99 5.05
N GLU A 75 10.00 4.69 5.58
CA GLU A 75 11.23 5.43 5.29
C GLU A 75 11.65 5.27 3.81
N LYS A 76 11.49 4.07 3.24
CA LYS A 76 11.78 3.78 1.82
C LYS A 76 10.87 4.59 0.89
N GLU A 77 9.57 4.65 1.15
CA GLU A 77 8.63 5.49 0.39
C GLU A 77 8.94 6.99 0.52
N GLY A 78 9.27 7.46 1.73
CA GLY A 78 9.69 8.84 1.95
C GLY A 78 10.96 9.24 1.18
N ARG A 79 11.88 8.29 0.95
CA ARG A 79 13.09 8.51 0.14
C ARG A 79 12.79 8.49 -1.36
N LYS A 80 11.86 7.64 -1.82
CA LYS A 80 11.42 7.60 -3.22
C LYS A 80 10.60 8.82 -3.63
N LYS A 81 9.90 9.47 -2.70
CA LYS A 81 9.17 10.73 -2.92
C LYS A 81 10.06 11.97 -3.15
N CYS A 82 11.30 11.79 -3.59
CA CYS A 82 12.04 12.86 -4.24
C CYS A 82 11.53 13.04 -5.67
N TRP A 83 10.49 13.89 -5.84
CA TRP A 83 10.51 14.82 -6.97
C TRP A 83 11.93 15.44 -6.94
N GLY A 84 12.71 15.23 -7.99
CA GLY A 84 14.13 15.53 -7.95
C GLY A 84 14.39 16.95 -7.46
N LYS A 85 15.03 17.04 -6.28
CA LYS A 85 15.50 18.24 -5.55
C LYS A 85 14.50 18.83 -4.54
N SER A 86 15.03 19.10 -3.34
CA SER A 86 14.47 19.93 -2.28
C SER A 86 13.61 19.23 -1.22
N LEU A 87 14.25 18.34 -0.44
CA LEU A 87 13.77 17.91 0.89
C LEU A 87 13.93 18.99 1.98
N ALA A 88 14.14 20.26 1.59
CA ALA A 88 14.27 21.41 2.49
C ALA A 88 13.15 22.46 2.33
N GLU A 89 12.31 22.42 1.29
CA GLU A 89 11.39 23.54 0.99
C GLU A 89 9.94 23.19 0.65
N ASP A 90 9.51 21.92 0.69
CA ASP A 90 8.11 21.61 0.36
C ASP A 90 7.19 21.57 1.60
N LYS A 91 6.09 22.32 1.51
CA LYS A 91 5.07 22.56 2.55
C LYS A 91 3.88 21.56 2.48
N SER A 92 4.00 20.43 1.79
CA SER A 92 2.94 19.41 1.85
C SER A 92 3.04 18.58 3.14
N VAL A 93 2.00 18.69 3.97
CA VAL A 93 1.88 18.15 5.33
C VAL A 93 1.46 16.66 5.36
N ASP A 94 1.09 16.09 4.22
CA ASP A 94 0.29 14.85 4.21
C ASP A 94 1.08 13.56 4.47
N VAL A 95 2.38 13.53 4.15
CA VAL A 95 3.21 12.32 4.38
C VAL A 95 3.88 12.34 5.76
N ARG A 96 4.12 13.53 6.34
CA ARG A 96 4.75 13.67 7.67
C ARG A 96 3.77 13.47 8.82
N SER A 97 2.48 13.74 8.63
CA SER A 97 1.48 13.55 9.70
C SER A 97 1.16 12.07 9.96
N ASN A 98 1.18 11.21 8.93
CA ASN A 98 0.74 9.82 9.09
C ASN A 98 1.79 8.89 9.75
N VAL A 99 3.08 9.24 9.69
CA VAL A 99 4.14 8.50 10.43
C VAL A 99 4.08 8.79 11.94
N ALA A 100 3.53 9.93 12.35
CA ALA A 100 3.42 10.32 13.77
C ALA A 100 2.22 9.66 14.49
N GLU A 101 1.27 9.07 13.76
CA GLU A 101 0.08 8.44 14.33
C GLU A 101 0.19 6.91 14.51
N ASN A 102 1.33 6.31 14.18
CA ASN A 102 1.59 4.89 14.47
C ASN A 102 2.50 4.79 15.71
N PRO A 103 1.95 4.59 16.93
CA PRO A 103 2.72 4.50 18.17
C PRO A 103 3.64 3.27 18.25
#